data_AF-A0A1Z5J8B5-F1
#
_entry.id   AF-A0A1Z5J8B5-F1
#
_cell.length_a   1.000
_cell.length_b   1.000
_cell.length_c   1.000
_cell.angle_alpha   90.00
_cell.angle_beta   90.00
_cell.angle_gamma   90.00
#
_symmetry.space_group_name_H-M   'P 1'
#
loop_
_entity.id
_entity.type
_entity.pdbx_description
1 polymer ?
#
loop_
_entity_poly.entity_id
_entity_poly.type
_entity_poly.pdbx_seq_one_letter_code
_entity_poly.pdbx_strand_id
1 'polypeptide(L)'
;MSDEPHEEELQSHQDPISNNTTITLALPAATNDDSLVVPEHLVDCNNALLDSMDGCVDYVEGIHSQYEEQQTITTLPQELDYLNLCGTENDIPIHDDRKVSPKGTNALSSNPTSPYAENTSSCAICLEEDVFFAKLPCCDKATSTVQICTSCILLLSSPTSDGTSRVGKCPRCRSWLVIKEEVITTVSAAGPCRICHQIKDHLVEEDAICDACFLGRQCPLLYECRNCHTTQRIPHPMYRYQSSPMQFGTVTWACHGLCANFTYWRILPDQVRHIPVGDFPEVWQTDWVAVARARLQRVDRQDREPCILL
;
A
#
# COMPACT_ATOMS: atom_id res chain seq x y z
N MET A 1 31.88 20.78 -66.01
CA MET A 1 31.69 19.41 -65.50
C MET A 1 31.62 19.52 -64.01
N SER A 2 30.40 19.41 -63.48
CA SER A 2 30.01 19.07 -62.11
C SER A 2 28.52 19.35 -62.04
N ASP A 3 27.75 18.27 -62.21
CA ASP A 3 26.29 18.22 -62.26
C ASP A 3 25.68 18.48 -60.88
N GLU A 4 24.64 19.33 -60.82
CA GLU A 4 23.73 19.45 -59.68
C GLU A 4 22.58 18.43 -59.82
N PRO A 5 22.21 17.69 -58.77
CA PRO A 5 21.00 16.89 -58.79
C PRO A 5 19.78 17.72 -58.36
N HIS A 6 18.74 17.69 -59.21
CA HIS A 6 17.39 18.14 -58.90
C HIS A 6 16.72 17.14 -57.95
N GLU A 7 16.29 17.60 -56.77
CA GLU A 7 15.38 16.84 -55.91
C GLU A 7 13.93 17.10 -56.34
N GLU A 8 13.20 16.02 -56.64
CA GLU A 8 11.76 15.98 -56.96
C GLU A 8 10.95 15.93 -55.65
N GLU A 9 10.11 16.93 -55.40
CA GLU A 9 9.12 16.90 -54.31
C GLU A 9 7.96 15.95 -54.66
N LEU A 10 7.81 14.87 -53.89
CA LEU A 10 6.62 14.00 -53.93
C LEU A 10 5.49 14.65 -53.12
N GLN A 11 4.49 15.23 -53.80
CA GLN A 11 3.24 15.67 -53.19
C GLN A 11 2.31 14.46 -52.98
N SER A 12 2.23 14.00 -51.73
CA SER A 12 1.28 12.99 -51.27
C SER A 12 -0.07 13.65 -50.96
N HIS A 13 -1.05 13.44 -51.85
CA HIS A 13 -2.46 13.70 -51.58
C HIS A 13 -2.98 12.65 -50.57
N GLN A 14 -3.41 13.08 -49.39
CA GLN A 14 -4.22 12.26 -48.48
C GLN A 14 -5.69 12.69 -48.60
N ASP A 15 -6.53 11.76 -49.06
CA ASP A 15 -7.98 11.89 -48.98
C ASP A 15 -8.47 11.60 -47.55
N PRO A 16 -9.49 12.30 -47.04
CA PRO A 16 -10.04 12.04 -45.72
C PRO A 16 -10.92 10.78 -45.75
N ILE A 17 -10.46 9.73 -45.06
CA ILE A 17 -11.25 8.52 -44.79
C ILE A 17 -12.23 8.82 -43.65
N SER A 18 -13.52 8.95 -44.00
CA SER A 18 -14.64 9.02 -43.06
C SER A 18 -15.06 7.61 -42.66
N ASN A 19 -14.70 7.18 -41.43
CA ASN A 19 -15.15 5.90 -40.88
C ASN A 19 -15.99 6.12 -39.63
N ASN A 20 -17.30 6.24 -39.81
CA ASN A 20 -18.26 6.13 -38.73
C ASN A 20 -18.77 4.68 -38.72
N THR A 21 -18.05 3.79 -38.04
CA THR A 21 -18.39 2.36 -37.97
C THR A 21 -18.80 2.01 -36.55
N THR A 22 -20.10 2.09 -36.28
CA THR A 22 -20.72 1.50 -35.08
C THR A 22 -20.84 -0.01 -35.29
N ILE A 23 -20.17 -0.81 -34.46
CA ILE A 23 -20.28 -2.27 -34.49
C ILE A 23 -21.35 -2.69 -33.47
N THR A 24 -22.48 -3.21 -33.96
CA THR A 24 -23.48 -3.91 -33.15
C THR A 24 -23.28 -5.42 -33.36
N LEU A 25 -22.85 -6.13 -32.33
CA LEU A 25 -22.71 -7.59 -32.35
C LEU A 25 -24.06 -8.23 -32.03
N ALA A 26 -24.67 -8.91 -33.01
CA ALA A 26 -25.87 -9.72 -32.81
C ALA A 26 -25.51 -11.10 -32.28
N LEU A 27 -25.93 -11.41 -31.05
CA LEU A 27 -25.87 -12.76 -30.47
C LEU A 27 -27.11 -13.59 -30.89
N PRO A 28 -26.99 -14.93 -31.00
CA PRO A 28 -28.09 -15.80 -31.41
C PRO A 28 -29.18 -15.88 -30.33
N ALA A 29 -30.43 -15.85 -30.78
CA ALA A 29 -31.62 -15.89 -29.96
C ALA A 29 -31.67 -17.14 -29.07
N ALA A 30 -31.53 -16.94 -27.76
CA ALA A 30 -32.02 -17.86 -26.75
C ALA A 30 -33.41 -17.40 -26.32
N THR A 31 -34.43 -18.19 -26.67
CA THR A 31 -35.75 -18.07 -26.09
C THR A 31 -35.67 -18.48 -24.62
N ASN A 32 -35.78 -17.52 -23.70
CA ASN A 32 -36.64 -17.63 -22.52
C ASN A 32 -36.74 -16.28 -21.80
N ASP A 33 -37.96 -16.03 -21.40
CA ASP A 33 -38.54 -14.83 -20.80
C ASP A 33 -38.04 -14.65 -19.36
N ASP A 34 -37.16 -13.68 -19.12
CA ASP A 34 -37.19 -12.83 -17.90
C ASP A 34 -36.24 -11.64 -18.07
N SER A 35 -36.80 -10.45 -17.93
CA SER A 35 -36.17 -9.18 -18.31
C SER A 35 -35.20 -8.67 -17.25
N LEU A 36 -33.91 -8.99 -17.39
CA LEU A 36 -32.81 -8.26 -16.73
C LEU A 36 -32.13 -7.36 -17.76
N VAL A 37 -32.31 -6.05 -17.61
CA VAL A 37 -31.61 -5.03 -18.39
C VAL A 37 -30.15 -5.01 -17.95
N VAL A 38 -29.28 -5.69 -18.69
CA VAL A 38 -27.82 -5.54 -18.55
C VAL A 38 -27.41 -4.26 -19.31
N PRO A 39 -26.71 -3.30 -18.68
CA PRO A 39 -26.21 -2.14 -19.42
C PRO A 39 -25.14 -2.58 -20.42
N GLU A 40 -25.35 -2.27 -21.70
CA GLU A 40 -24.30 -2.37 -22.72
C GLU A 40 -23.17 -1.37 -22.38
N HIS A 41 -22.04 -1.87 -21.90
CA HIS A 41 -20.85 -1.07 -21.67
C HIS A 41 -20.13 -0.84 -23.01
N LEU A 42 -20.34 0.33 -23.61
CA LEU A 42 -19.55 0.81 -24.73
C LEU A 42 -18.15 1.22 -24.23
N VAL A 43 -17.14 0.42 -24.56
CA VAL A 43 -15.73 0.77 -24.34
C VAL A 43 -15.27 1.64 -25.52
N ASP A 44 -14.98 2.91 -25.26
CA ASP A 44 -14.48 3.86 -26.27
C ASP A 44 -12.97 3.64 -26.50
N CYS A 45 -12.61 2.88 -27.54
CA CYS A 45 -11.22 2.62 -27.94
C CYS A 45 -10.50 3.88 -28.46
N ASN A 46 -11.16 5.02 -28.67
CA ASN A 46 -10.54 6.18 -29.32
C ASN A 46 -9.44 6.89 -28.50
N ASN A 47 -9.34 6.62 -27.19
CA ASN A 47 -8.33 7.23 -26.31
C ASN A 47 -7.13 6.33 -26.01
N ALA A 48 -7.17 5.06 -26.43
CA ALA A 48 -6.01 4.18 -26.32
C ALA A 48 -5.19 4.35 -27.61
N LEU A 49 -3.92 4.75 -27.48
CA LEU A 49 -2.92 4.77 -28.56
C LEU A 49 -2.64 3.33 -29.01
N LEU A 50 -3.61 2.69 -29.64
CA LEU A 50 -3.54 1.33 -30.13
C LEU A 50 -3.61 1.41 -31.66
N ASP A 51 -2.46 1.24 -32.29
CA ASP A 51 -2.30 1.36 -33.74
C ASP A 51 -2.96 0.20 -34.52
N SER A 52 -3.61 -0.75 -33.83
CA SER A 52 -4.27 -1.90 -34.45
C SER A 52 -5.51 -2.36 -33.68
N MET A 53 -6.45 -2.97 -34.42
CA MET A 53 -7.63 -3.62 -33.85
C MET A 53 -7.27 -4.74 -32.88
N ASP A 54 -6.21 -5.50 -33.17
CA ASP A 54 -5.73 -6.58 -32.30
C ASP A 54 -5.30 -6.02 -30.92
N GLY A 55 -4.71 -4.81 -30.90
CA GLY A 55 -4.39 -4.12 -29.66
C GLY A 55 -5.62 -3.76 -28.81
N CYS A 56 -6.77 -3.40 -29.42
CA CYS A 56 -7.98 -3.12 -28.64
C CYS A 56 -8.64 -4.42 -28.14
N VAL A 57 -8.55 -5.53 -28.89
CA VAL A 57 -9.03 -6.85 -28.42
C VAL A 57 -8.21 -7.30 -27.21
N ASP A 58 -6.89 -7.27 -27.28
CA ASP A 58 -6.01 -7.65 -26.15
C ASP A 58 -6.23 -6.73 -24.93
N TYR A 59 -6.47 -5.44 -25.15
CA TYR A 59 -6.78 -4.49 -24.08
C TYR A 59 -8.13 -4.79 -23.41
N VAL A 60 -9.18 -5.02 -24.21
CA VAL A 60 -10.53 -5.34 -23.69
C VAL A 60 -10.55 -6.69 -23.00
N GLU A 61 -9.89 -7.71 -23.55
CA GLU A 61 -9.73 -9.03 -22.90
C GLU A 61 -8.92 -8.92 -21.60
N GLY A 62 -7.88 -8.09 -21.56
CA GLY A 62 -7.14 -7.78 -20.34
C GLY A 62 -7.99 -7.11 -19.26
N ILE A 63 -8.86 -6.16 -19.63
CA ILE A 63 -9.81 -5.53 -18.69
C ILE A 63 -10.86 -6.53 -18.22
N HIS A 64 -11.43 -7.35 -19.11
CA HIS A 64 -12.41 -8.38 -18.74
C HIS A 64 -11.83 -9.44 -17.80
N SER A 65 -10.59 -9.86 -18.03
CA SER A 65 -9.87 -10.79 -17.14
C SER A 65 -9.65 -10.20 -15.74
N GLN A 66 -9.33 -8.91 -15.64
CA GLN A 66 -9.25 -8.20 -14.36
C GLN A 66 -10.59 -8.12 -13.62
N TYR A 67 -11.71 -8.02 -14.36
CA TYR A 67 -13.06 -8.00 -13.80
C TYR A 67 -13.47 -9.36 -13.23
N GLU A 68 -13.20 -10.47 -13.94
CA GLU A 68 -13.57 -11.82 -13.49
C GLU A 68 -12.73 -12.28 -12.28
N GLU A 69 -11.43 -11.99 -12.25
CA GLU A 69 -10.54 -12.33 -11.13
C GLU A 69 -10.87 -11.49 -9.87
N GLN A 70 -11.36 -10.24 -10.02
CA GLN A 70 -11.80 -9.40 -8.89
C GLN A 70 -13.20 -9.74 -8.37
N GLN A 71 -14.13 -10.16 -9.24
CA GLN A 71 -15.46 -10.61 -8.81
C GLN A 71 -15.38 -11.92 -8.02
N THR A 72 -14.49 -12.85 -8.36
CA THR A 72 -14.26 -14.09 -7.58
C THR A 72 -13.62 -13.82 -6.21
N ILE A 73 -12.84 -12.75 -6.05
CA ILE A 73 -12.31 -12.32 -4.74
C ILE A 73 -13.41 -11.74 -3.82
N THR A 74 -14.56 -11.37 -4.37
CA THR A 74 -15.67 -10.77 -3.59
C THR A 74 -16.56 -11.81 -2.89
N THR A 75 -16.38 -13.11 -3.17
CA THR A 75 -17.06 -14.23 -2.49
C THR A 75 -16.06 -15.11 -1.74
N LEU A 76 -15.35 -14.56 -0.76
CA LEU A 76 -14.56 -15.34 0.20
C LEU A 76 -15.41 -15.62 1.47
N PRO A 77 -15.35 -16.84 2.05
CA PRO A 77 -16.09 -17.16 3.26
C PRO A 77 -15.71 -16.21 4.41
N GLN A 78 -16.73 -15.71 5.09
CA GLN A 78 -16.66 -14.61 6.04
C GLN A 78 -16.15 -15.01 7.45
N GLU A 79 -15.37 -16.09 7.58
CA GLU A 79 -14.93 -16.58 8.89
C GLU A 79 -13.43 -16.85 8.94
N LEU A 80 -12.68 -15.83 9.34
CA LEU A 80 -11.46 -15.90 10.14
C LEU A 80 -11.19 -14.48 10.65
N ASP A 81 -11.02 -14.33 11.96
CA ASP A 81 -10.85 -13.07 12.70
C ASP A 81 -9.60 -12.27 12.28
N TYR A 82 -9.64 -11.61 11.12
CA TYR A 82 -8.60 -10.68 10.64
C TYR A 82 -8.74 -9.26 11.22
N LEU A 83 -9.68 -9.04 12.15
CA LEU A 83 -10.05 -7.70 12.66
C LEU A 83 -9.00 -7.02 13.56
N ASN A 84 -7.94 -7.72 13.99
CA ASN A 84 -6.97 -7.15 14.95
C ASN A 84 -5.76 -6.41 14.34
N LEU A 85 -5.56 -6.40 13.01
CA LEU A 85 -4.42 -5.70 12.40
C LEU A 85 -4.76 -4.29 11.89
N CYS A 86 -6.00 -4.09 11.46
CA CYS A 86 -6.52 -2.79 11.04
C CYS A 86 -7.35 -2.16 12.15
N GLY A 87 -6.77 -1.99 13.35
CA GLY A 87 -7.49 -1.57 14.56
C GLY A 87 -8.62 -0.58 14.27
N THR A 88 -9.87 -1.07 14.35
CA THR A 88 -11.06 -0.24 14.25
C THR A 88 -11.32 0.28 15.64
N GLU A 89 -11.02 1.55 15.91
CA GLU A 89 -11.78 2.37 16.87
C GLU A 89 -11.25 3.80 16.97
N ASN A 90 -12.18 4.68 17.34
CA ASN A 90 -12.10 6.12 17.23
C ASN A 90 -11.18 6.77 18.29
N ASP A 91 -10.86 8.04 18.03
CA ASP A 91 -10.16 8.99 18.89
C ASP A 91 -8.61 8.93 18.93
N ILE A 92 -8.01 9.87 18.18
CA ILE A 92 -6.69 10.43 18.45
C ILE A 92 -6.88 11.93 18.68
N PRO A 93 -6.42 12.53 19.79
CA PRO A 93 -6.39 13.97 19.94
C PRO A 93 -5.36 14.56 18.97
N ILE A 94 -5.80 15.49 18.13
CA ILE A 94 -4.89 16.40 17.40
C ILE A 94 -4.27 17.30 18.47
N HIS A 95 -2.99 17.12 18.77
CA HIS A 95 -2.30 17.91 19.78
C HIS A 95 -2.11 19.35 19.29
N ASP A 96 -2.71 20.29 20.01
CA ASP A 96 -2.53 21.73 19.88
C ASP A 96 -1.30 22.19 20.68
N ASP A 97 -0.56 23.16 20.14
CA ASP A 97 0.76 23.60 20.58
C ASP A 97 0.77 24.16 22.01
N ARG A 98 1.25 23.39 22.99
CA ARG A 98 1.53 23.88 24.35
C ARG A 98 3.03 24.07 24.58
N LYS A 99 3.45 25.34 24.49
CA LYS A 99 4.77 25.84 24.91
C LYS A 99 5.05 25.49 26.38
N VAL A 100 6.07 24.67 26.63
CA VAL A 100 6.64 24.45 27.96
C VAL A 100 7.86 25.37 28.12
N SER A 101 7.82 26.23 29.14
CA SER A 101 8.92 27.13 29.52
C SER A 101 9.78 26.47 30.61
N PRO A 102 11.13 26.58 30.57
CA PRO A 102 11.99 25.92 31.55
C PRO A 102 12.31 26.85 32.73
N LYS A 103 12.16 26.34 33.95
CA LYS A 103 12.78 26.92 35.15
C LYS A 103 13.07 25.82 36.17
N GLY A 104 14.35 25.67 36.52
CA GLY A 104 14.79 24.75 37.57
C GLY A 104 16.30 24.57 37.61
N THR A 105 16.98 25.51 38.27
CA THR A 105 18.40 25.46 38.67
C THR A 105 18.64 24.52 39.85
N ASN A 106 19.89 24.01 39.93
CA ASN A 106 20.64 23.45 41.07
C ASN A 106 20.57 21.93 41.29
N ALA A 107 21.69 21.23 41.09
CA ALA A 107 22.74 21.04 42.11
C ALA A 107 23.80 20.05 41.58
N LEU A 108 25.08 20.45 41.62
CA LEU A 108 26.21 19.56 41.37
C LEU A 108 26.31 18.54 42.52
N SER A 109 26.00 17.28 42.24
CA SER A 109 26.34 16.14 43.08
C SER A 109 27.38 15.30 42.36
N SER A 110 28.63 15.38 42.82
CA SER A 110 29.75 14.57 42.35
C SER A 110 29.61 13.16 42.91
N ASN A 111 29.02 12.24 42.12
CA ASN A 111 29.00 10.82 42.46
C ASN A 111 30.28 10.11 42.00
N PRO A 112 30.77 9.12 42.76
CA PRO A 112 31.99 8.38 42.48
C PRO A 112 31.79 7.44 41.28
N THR A 113 32.82 7.40 40.43
CA THR A 113 32.95 6.56 39.24
C THR A 113 32.68 5.08 39.57
N SER A 114 31.52 4.57 39.16
CA SER A 114 31.19 3.14 39.21
C SER A 114 31.94 2.41 38.09
N PRO A 115 32.73 1.34 38.39
CA PRO A 115 33.54 0.64 37.40
C PRO A 115 32.79 -0.41 36.55
N TYR A 116 31.46 -0.48 36.61
CA TYR A 116 30.63 -1.35 35.77
C TYR A 116 29.44 -0.56 35.21
N ALA A 117 29.69 0.22 34.15
CA ALA A 117 28.61 0.60 33.26
C ALA A 117 28.27 -0.62 32.40
N GLU A 118 27.46 -1.53 32.94
CA GLU A 118 26.80 -2.52 32.11
C GLU A 118 25.93 -1.74 31.12
N ASN A 119 26.32 -1.78 29.85
CA ASN A 119 25.51 -1.23 28.77
C ASN A 119 24.28 -2.12 28.64
N THR A 120 23.26 -1.90 29.47
CA THR A 120 21.94 -2.50 29.29
C THR A 120 21.36 -1.90 28.02
N SER A 121 21.41 -2.68 26.94
CA SER A 121 20.74 -2.29 25.71
C SER A 121 19.25 -2.49 25.89
N SER A 122 18.46 -1.48 25.51
CA SER A 122 17.00 -1.54 25.53
C SER A 122 16.45 -1.58 24.11
N CYS A 123 15.24 -2.10 23.95
CA CYS A 123 14.55 -2.08 22.67
C CYS A 123 14.18 -0.65 22.29
N ALA A 124 14.56 -0.20 21.10
CA ALA A 124 14.26 1.15 20.61
C ALA A 124 12.76 1.42 20.38
N ILE A 125 11.91 0.39 20.47
CA ILE A 125 10.47 0.48 20.22
C ILE A 125 9.67 0.42 21.52
N CYS A 126 9.75 -0.68 22.28
CA CYS A 126 9.05 -0.79 23.57
C CYS A 126 9.82 -0.18 24.75
N LEU A 127 11.11 0.16 24.59
CA LEU A 127 12.00 0.68 25.63
C LEU A 127 12.27 -0.30 26.79
N GLU A 128 11.87 -1.56 26.65
CA GLU A 128 12.14 -2.61 27.64
C GLU A 128 13.61 -3.06 27.59
N GLU A 129 14.15 -3.31 28.78
CA GLU A 129 15.43 -3.97 29.03
C GLU A 129 15.21 -5.48 29.18
N ASP A 130 16.28 -6.29 29.16
CA ASP A 130 16.22 -7.75 29.33
C ASP A 130 15.32 -8.51 28.34
N VAL A 131 15.29 -8.05 27.09
CA VAL A 131 14.50 -8.64 25.99
C VAL A 131 15.37 -9.41 25.00
N PHE A 132 14.75 -10.36 24.28
CA PHE A 132 15.40 -11.03 23.16
C PHE A 132 15.44 -10.11 21.94
N PHE A 133 16.64 -9.72 21.53
CA PHE A 133 16.85 -8.87 20.36
C PHE A 133 16.78 -9.66 19.04
N ALA A 134 16.04 -9.11 18.09
CA ALA A 134 15.95 -9.64 16.74
C ALA A 134 17.25 -9.40 15.97
N LYS A 135 17.74 -10.42 15.27
CA LYS A 135 18.87 -10.30 14.35
C LYS A 135 18.37 -9.85 12.99
N LEU A 136 18.69 -8.61 12.61
CA LEU A 136 18.16 -7.98 11.40
C LEU A 136 19.17 -8.07 10.24
N PRO A 137 18.98 -8.96 9.25
CA PRO A 137 19.99 -9.22 8.21
C PRO A 137 20.39 -7.98 7.38
N CYS A 138 19.50 -7.00 7.26
CA CYS A 138 19.74 -5.79 6.48
C CYS A 138 20.62 -4.74 7.18
N CYS A 139 20.68 -4.73 8.52
CA CYS A 139 21.31 -3.63 9.26
C CYS A 139 21.92 -4.02 10.60
N ASP A 140 21.94 -5.29 10.97
CA ASP A 140 22.56 -5.76 12.21
C ASP A 140 24.09 -5.76 12.06
N LYS A 141 24.68 -4.62 12.40
CA LYS A 141 26.14 -4.42 12.46
C LYS A 141 26.54 -4.37 13.93
N ALA A 142 27.72 -4.88 14.27
CA ALA A 142 28.24 -4.87 15.65
C ALA A 142 28.28 -3.47 16.29
N THR A 143 28.30 -2.41 15.48
CA THR A 143 28.28 -1.01 15.92
C THR A 143 26.87 -0.41 16.00
N SER A 144 25.81 -1.21 15.85
CA SER A 144 24.44 -0.71 15.95
C SER A 144 24.10 -0.35 17.39
N THR A 145 23.81 0.93 17.61
CA THR A 145 23.27 1.42 18.88
C THR A 145 21.76 1.23 19.00
N VAL A 146 21.08 0.93 17.89
CA VAL A 146 19.64 0.71 17.84
C VAL A 146 19.41 -0.79 17.78
N GLN A 147 18.74 -1.31 18.81
CA GLN A 147 18.33 -2.71 18.90
C GLN A 147 16.81 -2.79 19.00
N ILE A 148 16.22 -3.86 18.45
CA ILE A 148 14.78 -4.06 18.40
C ILE A 148 14.49 -5.48 18.87
N CYS A 149 13.57 -5.64 19.81
CA CYS A 149 13.22 -6.97 20.31
C CYS A 149 12.38 -7.77 19.29
N THR A 150 12.46 -9.10 19.38
CA THR A 150 11.71 -10.02 18.52
C THR A 150 10.21 -9.75 18.57
N SER A 151 9.65 -9.51 19.76
CA SER A 151 8.23 -9.20 19.94
C SER A 151 7.79 -7.95 19.17
N CYS A 152 8.60 -6.87 19.21
CA CYS A 152 8.29 -5.66 18.46
C CYS A 152 8.40 -5.86 16.94
N ILE A 153 9.40 -6.62 16.46
CA ILE A 153 9.51 -6.94 15.03
C ILE A 153 8.30 -7.75 14.56
N LEU A 154 7.90 -8.76 15.35
CA LEU A 154 6.71 -9.55 15.07
C LEU A 154 5.47 -8.66 15.02
N LEU A 155 5.24 -7.79 16.00
CA LEU A 155 4.10 -6.88 16.01
C LEU A 155 4.06 -5.94 14.80
N LEU A 156 5.22 -5.49 14.33
CA LEU A 156 5.35 -4.61 13.17
C LEU A 156 5.31 -5.34 11.82
N SER A 157 5.07 -6.66 11.83
CA SER A 157 4.98 -7.50 10.64
C SER A 157 3.57 -8.04 10.45
N SER A 158 3.19 -8.22 9.19
CA SER A 158 1.91 -8.73 8.75
C SER A 158 2.00 -10.23 8.46
N PRO A 159 1.09 -11.08 8.98
CA PRO A 159 1.08 -12.50 8.63
C PRO A 159 0.80 -12.69 7.13
N THR A 160 1.40 -13.72 6.52
CA THR A 160 1.08 -14.17 5.16
C THR A 160 -0.21 -14.98 5.13
N SER A 161 -0.74 -15.21 3.92
CA SER A 161 -2.00 -15.92 3.69
C SER A 161 -1.98 -17.36 4.18
N ASP A 162 -0.82 -18.01 4.18
CA ASP A 162 -0.59 -19.37 4.70
C ASP A 162 -0.51 -19.43 6.23
N GLY A 163 -0.41 -18.28 6.91
CA GLY A 163 -0.23 -18.18 8.36
C GLY A 163 1.11 -18.69 8.90
N THR A 164 2.05 -19.14 8.05
CA THR A 164 3.33 -19.71 8.51
C THR A 164 4.47 -18.70 8.54
N SER A 165 4.30 -17.59 7.83
CA SER A 165 5.30 -16.53 7.77
C SER A 165 4.71 -15.14 8.02
N ARG A 166 5.58 -14.15 8.19
CA ARG A 166 5.20 -12.74 8.33
C ARG A 166 6.11 -11.88 7.47
N VAL A 167 5.58 -10.80 6.93
CA VAL A 167 6.31 -9.83 6.11
C VAL A 167 6.19 -8.46 6.77
N GLY A 168 7.31 -7.76 6.87
CA GLY A 168 7.34 -6.43 7.47
C GLY A 168 8.56 -5.62 7.01
N LYS A 169 8.59 -4.34 7.38
CA LYS A 169 9.78 -3.50 7.16
C LYS A 169 10.67 -3.49 8.38
N CYS A 170 11.98 -3.50 8.15
CA CYS A 170 12.96 -3.20 9.16
C CYS A 170 12.69 -1.79 9.74
N PRO A 171 12.45 -1.63 11.05
CA PRO A 171 12.19 -0.32 11.63
C PRO A 171 13.41 0.62 11.56
N ARG A 172 14.61 0.11 11.25
CA ARG A 172 15.82 0.93 11.12
C ARG A 172 16.09 1.43 9.71
N CYS A 173 16.07 0.55 8.72
CA CYS A 173 16.48 0.86 7.34
C CYS A 173 15.36 0.70 6.31
N ARG A 174 14.16 0.31 6.75
CA ARG A 174 12.96 0.10 5.91
C ARG A 174 13.09 -1.01 4.87
N SER A 175 14.19 -1.78 4.86
CA SER A 175 14.32 -3.00 4.06
C SER A 175 13.24 -4.02 4.41
N TRP A 176 12.75 -4.74 3.40
CA TRP A 176 11.73 -5.76 3.57
C TRP A 176 12.29 -7.03 4.19
N LEU A 177 11.56 -7.54 5.18
CA LEU A 177 11.89 -8.72 5.96
C LEU A 177 10.79 -9.77 5.80
N VAL A 178 11.21 -11.03 5.71
CA VAL A 178 10.36 -12.20 5.89
C VAL A 178 10.75 -12.87 7.20
N ILE A 179 9.76 -13.25 7.99
CA ILE A 179 9.92 -13.93 9.27
C ILE A 179 9.25 -15.29 9.14
N LYS A 180 10.03 -16.37 9.19
CA LYS A 180 9.54 -17.75 9.12
C LYS A 180 10.29 -18.58 10.15
N GLU A 181 9.56 -19.30 11.00
CA GLU A 181 10.16 -20.14 12.06
C GLU A 181 11.20 -19.37 12.90
N GLU A 182 10.87 -18.12 13.27
CA GLU A 182 11.75 -17.19 14.02
C GLU A 182 13.02 -16.72 13.28
N VAL A 183 13.25 -17.18 12.05
CA VAL A 183 14.33 -16.71 11.19
C VAL A 183 13.88 -15.49 10.41
N ILE A 184 14.66 -14.41 10.50
CA ILE A 184 14.42 -13.16 9.78
C ILE A 184 15.36 -13.11 8.57
N THR A 185 14.79 -13.05 7.37
CA THR A 185 15.51 -12.92 6.09
C THR A 185 15.07 -11.67 5.34
N THR A 186 15.84 -11.24 4.34
CA THR A 186 15.44 -10.17 3.41
C THR A 186 14.65 -10.75 2.24
N VAL A 187 13.64 -10.03 1.75
CA VAL A 187 12.92 -10.39 0.52
C VAL A 187 13.85 -10.28 -0.70
N SER A 188 13.96 -11.35 -1.51
CA SER A 188 14.84 -11.40 -2.70
C SER A 188 14.14 -11.62 -4.04
N ALA A 189 12.87 -12.05 -4.06
CA ALA A 189 12.17 -12.30 -5.33
C ALA A 189 11.85 -10.99 -6.06
N ALA A 190 11.99 -10.99 -7.38
CA ALA A 190 11.67 -9.87 -8.27
C ALA A 190 10.77 -10.31 -9.42
N GLY A 191 9.98 -9.39 -9.98
CA GLY A 191 9.06 -9.66 -11.09
C GLY A 191 7.84 -8.74 -11.14
N PRO A 192 6.84 -9.05 -12.01
CA PRO A 192 5.59 -8.31 -12.08
C PRO A 192 4.69 -8.60 -10.86
N CYS A 193 4.19 -7.55 -10.21
CA CYS A 193 3.18 -7.68 -9.17
C CYS A 193 1.82 -8.07 -9.75
N ARG A 194 1.16 -9.10 -9.21
CA ARG A 194 -0.19 -9.52 -9.65
C ARG A 194 -1.32 -8.50 -9.41
N ILE A 195 -1.11 -7.51 -8.54
CA ILE A 195 -2.14 -6.50 -8.22
C ILE A 195 -1.95 -5.20 -9.00
N CYS A 196 -0.74 -4.63 -8.98
CA CYS A 196 -0.48 -3.35 -9.66
C CYS A 196 0.19 -3.51 -11.03
N HIS A 197 0.53 -4.74 -11.45
CA HIS A 197 1.19 -5.07 -12.71
C HIS A 197 2.55 -4.38 -12.96
N GLN A 198 3.11 -3.73 -11.93
CA GLN A 198 4.43 -3.10 -11.99
C GLN A 198 5.53 -4.14 -11.75
N ILE A 199 6.64 -4.04 -12.47
CA ILE A 199 7.88 -4.77 -12.18
C ILE A 199 8.47 -4.25 -10.87
N LYS A 200 8.82 -5.15 -9.96
CA LYS A 200 9.36 -4.85 -8.64
C LYS A 200 10.57 -5.72 -8.34
N ASP A 201 11.52 -5.13 -7.60
CA ASP A 201 12.71 -5.82 -7.12
C ASP A 201 12.43 -6.72 -5.91
N HIS A 202 11.27 -6.53 -5.27
CA HIS A 202 10.85 -7.26 -4.09
C HIS A 202 9.37 -7.67 -4.21
N LEU A 203 9.14 -8.98 -4.30
CA LEU A 203 7.85 -9.62 -4.27
C LEU A 203 7.76 -10.53 -3.05
N VAL A 204 6.59 -10.56 -2.42
CA VAL A 204 6.26 -11.61 -1.44
C VAL A 204 6.10 -12.91 -2.23
N GLU A 205 7.05 -13.83 -2.04
CA GLU A 205 7.38 -14.90 -3.00
C GLU A 205 6.18 -15.79 -3.35
N GLU A 206 5.38 -16.18 -2.37
CA GLU A 206 4.26 -17.10 -2.55
C GLU A 206 3.09 -16.48 -3.33
N ASP A 207 2.84 -15.19 -3.15
CA ASP A 207 1.73 -14.50 -3.77
C ASP A 207 2.12 -13.83 -5.11
N ALA A 208 3.41 -13.64 -5.39
CA ALA A 208 3.92 -12.79 -6.47
C ALA A 208 3.30 -11.36 -6.42
N ILE A 209 3.09 -10.86 -5.21
CA ILE A 209 2.52 -9.54 -4.95
C ILE A 209 3.62 -8.65 -4.38
N CYS A 210 3.68 -7.41 -4.82
CA CYS A 210 4.61 -6.46 -4.23
C CYS A 210 4.20 -6.08 -2.83
N ASP A 211 5.18 -5.64 -2.06
CA ASP A 211 5.03 -5.20 -0.70
C ASP A 211 3.87 -4.23 -0.44
N ALA A 212 3.70 -3.24 -1.34
CA ALA A 212 2.67 -2.22 -1.26
C ALA A 212 1.29 -2.86 -1.34
N CYS A 213 1.09 -3.69 -2.36
CA CYS A 213 -0.16 -4.37 -2.60
C CYS A 213 -0.44 -5.46 -1.55
N PHE A 214 0.59 -6.11 -1.00
CA PHE A 214 0.44 -7.07 0.09
C PHE A 214 -0.15 -6.39 1.33
N LEU A 215 0.45 -5.27 1.76
CA LEU A 215 -0.08 -4.49 2.89
C LEU A 215 -1.48 -3.94 2.60
N GLY A 216 -1.69 -3.36 1.41
CA GLY A 216 -2.97 -2.77 1.05
C GLY A 216 -4.10 -3.79 0.89
N ARG A 217 -3.81 -5.03 0.50
CA ARG A 217 -4.80 -6.13 0.45
C ARG A 217 -5.29 -6.52 1.85
N GLN A 218 -4.41 -6.50 2.85
CA GLN A 218 -4.78 -6.78 4.23
C GLN A 218 -5.62 -5.66 4.86
N CYS A 219 -5.35 -4.42 4.46
CA CYS A 219 -6.04 -3.25 4.97
C CYS A 219 -6.52 -2.32 3.83
N PRO A 220 -7.54 -2.69 3.03
CA PRO A 220 -7.99 -1.84 1.94
C PRO A 220 -8.60 -0.54 2.50
N LEU A 221 -7.92 0.58 2.28
CA LEU A 221 -8.34 1.89 2.77
C LEU A 221 -9.36 2.53 1.83
N LEU A 222 -10.17 3.45 2.36
CA LEU A 222 -11.08 4.27 1.56
C LEU A 222 -10.36 5.49 0.98
N TYR A 223 -10.60 5.72 -0.30
CA TYR A 223 -10.09 6.86 -1.04
C TYR A 223 -11.23 7.61 -1.72
N GLU A 224 -11.07 8.91 -1.86
CA GLU A 224 -11.95 9.80 -2.62
C GLU A 224 -11.45 9.95 -4.05
N CYS A 225 -12.36 9.78 -5.02
CA CYS A 225 -12.12 10.02 -6.43
C CYS A 225 -12.03 11.53 -6.73
N ARG A 226 -11.01 11.96 -7.49
CA ARG A 226 -10.84 13.38 -7.87
C ARG A 226 -11.97 13.93 -8.72
N ASN A 227 -12.58 13.11 -9.57
CA ASN A 227 -13.52 13.58 -10.58
C ASN A 227 -14.98 13.56 -10.08
N CYS A 228 -15.43 12.45 -9.47
CA CYS A 228 -16.80 12.31 -9.01
C CYS A 228 -16.98 12.35 -7.49
N HIS A 229 -15.89 12.48 -6.72
CA HIS A 229 -15.90 12.53 -5.25
C HIS A 229 -16.49 11.30 -4.54
N THR A 230 -16.86 10.25 -5.29
CA THR A 230 -17.26 8.97 -4.72
C THR A 230 -16.08 8.31 -4.03
N THR A 231 -16.36 7.58 -2.96
CA THR A 231 -15.35 6.83 -2.21
C THR A 231 -15.24 5.40 -2.68
N GLN A 232 -14.03 4.85 -2.74
CA GLN A 232 -13.78 3.46 -3.12
C GLN A 232 -12.72 2.84 -2.20
N ARG A 233 -12.90 1.56 -1.83
CA ARG A 233 -11.83 0.77 -1.21
C ARG A 233 -10.85 0.35 -2.29
N ILE A 234 -9.57 0.67 -2.12
CA ILE A 234 -8.54 0.32 -3.09
C ILE A 234 -7.48 -0.52 -2.38
N PRO A 235 -7.22 -1.78 -2.83
CA PRO A 235 -6.24 -2.67 -2.21
C PRO A 235 -4.79 -2.26 -2.50
N HIS A 236 -4.56 -1.36 -3.46
CA HIS A 236 -3.27 -0.71 -3.67
C HIS A 236 -3.16 0.54 -2.78
N PRO A 237 -2.08 0.75 -2.01
CA PRO A 237 -1.93 1.89 -1.11
C PRO A 237 -1.67 3.20 -1.87
N MET A 238 -2.72 3.78 -2.44
CA MET A 238 -2.66 5.01 -3.24
C MET A 238 -2.11 6.20 -2.46
N TYR A 239 -2.15 6.18 -1.12
CA TYR A 239 -1.54 7.22 -0.28
C TYR A 239 -0.02 7.33 -0.46
N ARG A 240 0.67 6.28 -0.92
CA ARG A 240 2.13 6.31 -1.18
C ARG A 240 2.52 7.31 -2.26
N TYR A 241 1.58 7.75 -3.09
CA TYR A 241 1.79 8.68 -4.19
C TYR A 241 1.31 10.10 -3.89
N GLN A 242 0.99 10.40 -2.63
CA GLN A 242 0.52 11.70 -2.18
C GLN A 242 1.64 12.46 -1.47
N SER A 243 1.78 13.74 -1.78
CA SER A 243 2.68 14.68 -1.08
C SER A 243 2.22 14.99 0.35
N SER A 244 0.91 14.91 0.62
CA SER A 244 0.31 15.04 1.95
C SER A 244 -1.05 14.30 1.98
N PRO A 245 -1.58 13.93 3.15
CA PRO A 245 -2.87 13.22 3.24
C PRO A 245 -4.05 14.01 2.65
N MET A 246 -3.93 15.34 2.54
CA MET A 246 -4.99 16.22 2.05
C MET A 246 -4.95 16.44 0.52
N GLN A 247 -3.93 15.90 -0.17
CA GLN A 247 -3.76 16.07 -1.62
C GLN A 247 -4.05 14.77 -2.38
N PHE A 248 -4.51 14.92 -3.62
CA PHE A 248 -4.61 13.80 -4.55
C PHE A 248 -3.23 13.30 -4.95
N GLY A 249 -3.11 11.99 -5.18
CA GLY A 249 -1.85 11.38 -5.59
C GLY A 249 -1.46 11.70 -7.04
N THR A 250 -0.26 11.27 -7.42
CA THR A 250 0.30 11.46 -8.77
C THR A 250 0.08 10.30 -9.72
N VAL A 251 -0.49 9.19 -9.24
CA VAL A 251 -0.81 8.01 -10.07
C VAL A 251 -2.31 7.78 -10.10
N THR A 252 -2.78 7.18 -11.19
CA THR A 252 -4.20 6.92 -11.40
C THR A 252 -4.60 5.49 -11.01
N TRP A 253 -5.87 5.31 -10.66
CA TRP A 253 -6.51 4.00 -10.45
C TRP A 253 -7.94 4.03 -11.00
N ALA A 254 -8.48 2.87 -11.37
CA ALA A 254 -9.82 2.74 -11.92
C ALA A 254 -10.90 3.14 -10.90
N CYS A 255 -11.81 4.03 -11.31
CA CYS A 255 -12.98 4.41 -10.52
C CYS A 255 -14.19 3.58 -10.96
N HIS A 256 -14.61 2.68 -10.09
CA HIS A 256 -15.81 1.82 -10.27
C HIS A 256 -17.10 2.52 -9.81
N GLY A 257 -17.01 3.79 -9.39
CA GLY A 257 -18.15 4.64 -9.11
C GLY A 257 -18.72 5.26 -10.37
N LEU A 258 -19.02 6.57 -10.32
CA LEU A 258 -19.70 7.26 -11.42
C LEU A 258 -18.82 7.54 -12.65
N CYS A 259 -17.49 7.48 -12.52
CA CYS A 259 -16.60 7.82 -13.63
C CYS A 259 -16.42 6.70 -14.65
N ALA A 260 -16.41 5.43 -14.20
CA ALA A 260 -16.01 4.28 -15.01
C ALA A 260 -14.68 4.48 -15.78
N ASN A 261 -13.73 5.23 -15.20
CA ASN A 261 -12.46 5.61 -15.83
C ASN A 261 -11.34 5.76 -14.77
N PHE A 262 -10.09 5.86 -15.22
CA PHE A 262 -8.93 6.14 -14.39
C PHE A 262 -8.94 7.58 -13.88
N THR A 263 -8.62 7.74 -12.60
CA THR A 263 -8.59 9.05 -11.93
C THR A 263 -7.54 9.06 -10.83
N TYR A 264 -7.31 10.24 -10.24
CA TYR A 264 -6.43 10.40 -9.09
C TYR A 264 -7.21 10.23 -7.79
N TRP A 265 -6.52 9.76 -6.76
CA TRP A 265 -7.14 9.37 -5.50
C TRP A 265 -6.49 10.07 -4.31
N ARG A 266 -7.31 10.51 -3.37
CA ARG A 266 -6.89 11.05 -2.07
C ARG A 266 -7.37 10.11 -0.98
N ILE A 267 -6.53 9.83 0.02
CA ILE A 267 -6.97 9.02 1.17
C ILE A 267 -7.96 9.83 2.03
N LEU A 268 -9.01 9.20 2.54
CA LEU A 268 -9.91 9.92 3.45
C LEU A 268 -9.20 10.24 4.78
N PRO A 269 -9.49 11.38 5.43
CA PRO A 269 -8.78 11.80 6.65
C PRO A 269 -8.86 10.79 7.80
N ASP A 270 -10.01 10.15 7.99
CA ASP A 270 -10.25 9.12 9.00
C ASP A 270 -9.48 7.82 8.72
N GLN A 271 -9.09 7.59 7.46
CA GLN A 271 -8.37 6.40 7.04
C GLN A 271 -6.86 6.47 7.30
N VAL A 272 -6.31 7.68 7.48
CA VAL A 272 -4.87 7.88 7.72
C VAL A 272 -4.37 7.10 8.94
N ARG A 273 -5.20 7.00 9.99
CA ARG A 273 -4.84 6.25 11.22
C ARG A 273 -4.74 4.74 11.02
N HIS A 274 -5.31 4.21 9.93
CA HIS A 274 -5.29 2.78 9.60
C HIS A 274 -4.09 2.39 8.72
N ILE A 275 -3.28 3.36 8.26
CA ILE A 275 -2.02 3.06 7.57
C ILE A 275 -1.11 2.23 8.50
N PRO A 276 -0.51 1.12 8.03
CA PRO A 276 0.42 0.33 8.83
C PRO A 276 1.56 1.18 9.40
N VAL A 277 1.97 0.86 10.64
CA VAL A 277 3.07 1.57 11.30
C VAL A 277 4.33 1.44 10.44
N GLY A 278 4.97 2.58 10.17
CA GLY A 278 6.18 2.62 9.35
C GLY A 278 5.93 2.65 7.83
N ASP A 279 4.69 2.53 7.36
CA ASP A 279 4.40 2.62 5.91
C ASP A 279 3.97 4.01 5.43
N PHE A 280 3.96 5.01 6.32
CA PHE A 280 3.74 6.39 5.95
C PHE A 280 4.76 6.86 4.89
N PRO A 281 4.34 7.65 3.89
CA PRO A 281 5.25 8.30 2.95
C PRO A 281 6.24 9.20 3.69
N GLU A 282 7.52 9.13 3.30
CA GLU A 282 8.58 9.94 3.94
C GLU A 282 8.30 11.44 3.82
N VAL A 283 7.72 11.86 2.69
CA VAL A 283 7.32 13.23 2.41
C VAL A 283 6.31 13.80 3.41
N TRP A 284 5.57 12.95 4.14
CA TRP A 284 4.63 13.40 5.17
C TRP A 284 5.33 13.73 6.50
N GLN A 285 6.61 13.39 6.66
CA GLN A 285 7.42 13.68 7.85
C GLN A 285 6.80 13.15 9.17
N THR A 286 6.04 12.06 9.09
CA THR A 286 5.43 11.43 10.27
C THR A 286 6.50 10.76 11.14
N ASP A 287 6.53 11.09 12.44
CA ASP A 287 7.29 10.31 13.43
C ASP A 287 6.59 8.96 13.67
N TRP A 288 6.86 8.01 12.78
CA TRP A 288 6.23 6.70 12.83
C TRP A 288 6.66 5.88 14.05
N VAL A 289 7.81 6.19 14.69
CA VAL A 289 8.24 5.54 15.94
C VAL A 289 7.36 6.00 17.10
N ALA A 290 7.02 7.28 17.17
CA ALA A 290 6.03 7.78 18.11
C ALA A 290 4.65 7.14 17.85
N VAL A 291 4.22 7.01 16.59
CA VAL A 291 2.98 6.31 16.24
C VAL A 291 3.01 4.83 16.67
N ALA A 292 4.13 4.13 16.44
CA ALA A 292 4.33 2.75 16.86
C ALA A 292 4.15 2.60 18.37
N ARG A 293 4.82 3.46 19.15
CA ARG A 293 4.73 3.49 20.61
C ARG A 293 3.31 3.77 21.07
N ALA A 294 2.62 4.74 20.47
CA ALA A 294 1.24 5.05 20.80
C ALA A 294 0.29 3.87 20.54
N ARG A 295 0.50 3.09 19.47
CA ARG A 295 -0.30 1.89 19.19
C ARG A 295 0.00 0.76 20.18
N LEU A 296 1.28 0.51 20.47
CA LEU A 296 1.72 -0.47 21.47
C LEU A 296 1.10 -0.21 22.84
N GLN A 297 1.12 1.05 23.30
CA GLN A 297 0.53 1.45 24.58
C GLN A 297 -0.99 1.23 24.64
N ARG A 298 -1.69 1.20 23.49
CA ARG A 298 -3.13 0.91 23.45
C ARG A 298 -3.41 -0.58 23.59
N VAL A 299 -2.65 -1.41 22.88
CA VAL A 299 -2.76 -2.87 22.98
C VAL A 299 -2.50 -3.33 24.43
N ASP A 300 -1.42 -2.84 25.05
CA ASP A 300 -1.09 -3.18 26.45
C ASP A 300 -2.18 -2.72 27.44
N ARG A 301 -2.88 -1.60 27.18
CA ARG A 301 -4.02 -1.18 28.02
C ARG A 301 -5.23 -2.08 27.83
N GLN A 302 -5.53 -2.45 26.60
CA GLN A 302 -6.68 -3.28 26.26
C GLN A 302 -6.55 -4.70 26.82
N ASP A 303 -5.32 -5.23 26.87
CA ASP A 303 -5.03 -6.53 27.49
C ASP A 303 -5.02 -6.48 29.03
N ARG A 304 -4.83 -5.29 29.63
CA ARG A 304 -4.78 -5.09 31.09
C ARG A 304 -6.08 -4.67 31.73
N GLU A 305 -7.04 -4.14 30.98
CA GLU A 305 -8.41 -4.01 31.47
C GLU A 305 -9.07 -5.38 31.33
N PRO A 306 -9.24 -6.17 32.41
CA PRO A 306 -10.09 -7.35 32.31
C PRO A 306 -11.42 -6.85 31.81
N CYS A 307 -11.94 -7.48 30.75
CA CYS A 307 -13.25 -7.22 30.22
C CYS A 307 -14.26 -7.40 31.37
N ILE A 308 -14.57 -6.31 32.09
CA ILE A 308 -15.66 -6.27 33.06
C ILE A 308 -16.90 -6.19 32.18
N LEU A 309 -17.29 -7.37 31.67
CA LEU A 309 -18.59 -7.59 31.07
C LEU A 309 -19.62 -7.28 32.17
N LEU A 310 -20.20 -6.08 32.10
CA LEU A 310 -21.41 -5.69 32.85
C LEU A 310 -22.64 -6.18 32.10
#